data_AF-A0A842ZW46-F1
#
_entry.id   AF-A0A842ZW46-F1
#
_cell.length_a   1.000
_cell.length_b   1.000
_cell.length_c   1.000
_cell.angle_alpha   90.00
_cell.angle_beta   90.00
_cell.angle_gamma   90.00
#
_symmetry.space_group_name_H-M   'P 1'
#
loop_
_entity.id
_entity.type
_entity.pdbx_description
1 polymer ?
#
loop_
_entity_poly.entity_id
_entity_poly.type
_entity_poly.pdbx_seq_one_letter_code
_entity_poly.pdbx_strand_id
1 'polypeptide(L)'
;DKIHLEIMKVFDRHSISYQHEYKIIKYKRFDFWIDGIVVEVKKEKPSKITLLNQLNRYTKEERVKAIIVVLEKSMVLPKNLNGKPIFCVSLNINWGIAI
;
A
#
# COMPACT_ATOMS: atom_id res chain seq x y z
N ASP A 1 -7.25 11.73 6.61
CA ASP A 1 -7.86 10.96 5.51
C ASP A 1 -8.73 9.83 6.10
N LYS A 2 -10.01 9.69 5.71
CA LYS A 2 -10.94 8.70 6.30
C LYS A 2 -10.44 7.25 6.14
N ILE A 3 -9.87 6.89 4.99
CA ILE A 3 -9.39 5.52 4.74
C ILE A 3 -8.21 5.18 5.66
N HIS A 4 -7.26 6.11 5.82
CA HIS A 4 -6.11 5.90 6.71
C HIS A 4 -6.55 5.70 8.16
N LEU A 5 -7.54 6.48 8.63
CA LEU A 5 -8.07 6.33 9.98
C LEU A 5 -8.71 4.95 10.20
N GLU A 6 -9.45 4.43 9.22
CA GLU A 6 -10.03 3.08 9.33
C GLU A 6 -8.96 1.99 9.30
N ILE A 7 -7.90 2.15 8.48
CA ILE A 7 -6.77 1.22 8.46
C ILE A 7 -6.04 1.22 9.81
N MET A 8 -5.78 2.40 10.40
CA MET A 8 -5.17 2.54 11.72
C MET A 8 -5.98 1.81 12.80
N LYS A 9 -7.30 2.02 12.83
CA LYS A 9 -8.19 1.30 13.77
C LYS A 9 -8.12 -0.21 13.62
N VAL A 10 -7.98 -0.71 12.38
CA VAL A 10 -7.81 -2.15 12.13
C VAL A 10 -6.46 -2.62 12.65
N PHE A 11 -5.38 -1.90 12.39
CA PHE A 11 -4.07 -2.23 12.94
C PHE A 11 -4.07 -2.25 14.47
N ASP A 12 -4.65 -1.24 15.11
CA ASP A 12 -4.77 -1.14 16.57
C ASP A 12 -5.59 -2.31 17.15
N ARG A 13 -6.75 -2.60 16.55
CA ARG A 13 -7.62 -3.72 16.95
C ARG A 13 -6.89 -5.07 16.89
N HIS A 14 -6.00 -5.22 15.92
CA HIS A 14 -5.22 -6.44 15.73
C HIS A 14 -3.83 -6.38 16.37
N SER A 15 -3.52 -5.34 17.16
CA SER A 15 -2.20 -5.15 17.79
C SER A 15 -1.02 -5.18 16.81
N ILE A 16 -1.25 -4.71 15.57
CA ILE A 16 -0.21 -4.60 14.55
C ILE A 16 0.54 -3.29 14.79
N SER A 17 1.84 -3.37 15.10
CA SER A 17 2.68 -2.18 15.23
C SER A 17 2.97 -1.58 13.86
N TYR A 18 2.71 -0.28 13.70
CA TYR A 18 2.92 0.43 12.44
C TYR A 18 3.52 1.83 12.66
N GLN A 19 4.12 2.38 11.61
CA GLN A 19 4.47 3.79 11.52
C GLN A 19 3.68 4.41 10.38
N HIS A 20 2.85 5.41 10.68
CA HIS A 20 2.07 6.16 9.70
C HIS A 20 2.89 7.34 9.16
N GLU A 21 2.72 7.65 7.86
CA GLU A 21 3.48 8.71 7.17
C GLU A 21 5.00 8.52 7.28
N TYR A 22 5.46 7.27 7.18
CA TYR A 22 6.86 6.90 7.39
C TYR A 22 7.78 7.59 6.38
N LYS A 23 8.71 8.41 6.88
CA LYS A 23 9.65 9.19 6.06
C LYS A 23 10.81 8.29 5.60
N ILE A 24 10.98 8.20 4.28
CA ILE A 24 12.06 7.42 3.65
C ILE A 24 13.28 8.31 3.42
N ILE A 25 13.05 9.47 2.79
CA ILE A 25 14.02 10.56 2.53
C ILE A 25 13.30 11.91 2.58
N LYS A 26 14.02 13.04 2.43
CA LYS A 26 13.55 14.42 2.68
C LYS A 26 12.20 14.81 2.02
N TYR A 27 11.74 14.10 0.98
CA TYR A 27 10.46 14.37 0.30
C TYR A 27 9.65 13.12 -0.08
N LYS A 28 9.92 11.96 0.51
CA LYS A 28 9.18 10.72 0.20
C LYS A 28 8.70 10.04 1.47
N ARG A 29 7.46 9.54 1.43
CA ARG A 29 6.81 8.85 2.53
C ARG A 29 6.10 7.60 2.04
N PHE A 30 6.06 6.58 2.88
CA PHE A 30 5.08 5.51 2.79
C PHE A 30 3.86 5.92 3.61
N ASP A 31 2.66 5.54 3.16
CA ASP A 31 1.46 5.76 3.97
C ASP A 31 1.57 4.99 5.29
N PHE A 32 1.96 3.71 5.23
CA PHE A 32 2.29 2.93 6.43
C PHE A 32 3.52 2.04 6.24
N TRP A 33 4.25 1.85 7.34
CA TRP A 33 5.39 0.95 7.45
C TRP A 33 5.19 -0.05 8.59
N ILE A 34 5.37 -1.34 8.31
CA ILE A 34 5.17 -2.46 9.23
C ILE A 34 6.31 -3.47 9.04
N ASP A 35 7.39 -3.35 9.82
CA ASP A 35 8.58 -4.24 9.76
C ASP A 35 9.04 -4.64 8.33
N GLY A 36 9.25 -3.65 7.45
CA GLY A 36 9.64 -3.91 6.07
C GLY A 36 8.49 -4.00 5.08
N ILE A 37 7.25 -4.10 5.52
CA ILE A 37 6.07 -4.11 4.67
C ILE A 37 5.56 -2.68 4.52
N VAL A 38 5.42 -2.24 3.28
CA VAL A 38 4.80 -0.96 2.93
C VAL A 38 3.32 -1.19 2.66
N VAL A 39 2.44 -0.41 3.28
CA VAL A 39 1.04 -0.32 2.86
C VAL A 39 0.83 1.04 2.22
N GLU A 40 0.49 1.06 0.93
CA GLU A 40 0.25 2.27 0.15
C GLU A 40 -1.23 2.35 -0.24
N VAL A 41 -1.87 3.48 0.04
CA VAL A 41 -3.30 3.71 -0.16
C VAL A 41 -3.49 4.66 -1.34
N LYS A 42 -4.27 4.26 -2.34
CA LYS A 42 -4.68 5.14 -3.45
C LYS A 42 -6.19 5.23 -3.53
N LYS A 43 -6.66 6.46 -3.43
CA LYS A 43 -8.04 6.84 -3.78
C LYS A 43 -8.22 6.82 -5.28
N GLU A 44 -9.46 6.63 -5.70
CA GLU A 44 -9.85 6.61 -7.11
C GLU A 44 -9.05 5.58 -7.92
N LYS A 45 -8.88 5.82 -9.23
CA LYS A 45 -8.09 4.97 -10.13
C LYS A 45 -6.81 5.71 -10.52
N PRO A 46 -5.70 5.53 -9.78
CA PRO A 46 -4.43 6.14 -10.20
C PRO A 46 -4.04 5.62 -11.59
N SER A 47 -3.27 6.41 -12.34
CA SER A 47 -2.63 5.90 -13.55
C SER A 47 -1.79 4.68 -13.20
N LYS A 48 -2.02 3.56 -13.89
CA LYS A 48 -1.27 2.31 -13.70
C LYS A 48 0.23 2.55 -13.85
N ILE A 49 0.62 3.38 -14.82
CA ILE A 49 2.03 3.71 -15.07
C ILE A 49 2.61 4.47 -13.87
N THR A 50 1.90 5.47 -13.35
CA THR A 50 2.35 6.26 -12.20
C THR A 50 2.49 5.38 -10.95
N LEU A 51 1.52 4.49 -10.71
CA LEU A 51 1.55 3.53 -9.61
C LEU A 51 2.73 2.56 -9.75
N LEU A 52 2.90 1.93 -10.92
CA LEU A 52 4.02 1.01 -11.16
C LEU A 52 5.38 1.70 -11.00
N ASN A 53 5.52 2.94 -11.47
CA ASN A 53 6.74 3.71 -11.27
C ASN A 53 7.01 3.99 -9.79
N GLN A 54 5.97 4.24 -9.00
CA GLN A 54 6.10 4.39 -7.55
C GLN A 54 6.53 3.09 -6.87
N LEU A 55 5.84 1.97 -7.16
CA LEU A 55 6.15 0.66 -6.60
C LEU A 55 7.56 0.20 -6.99
N ASN A 56 7.98 0.45 -8.24
CA ASN A 56 9.34 0.16 -8.70
C ASN A 56 10.40 0.94 -7.93
N ARG A 57 10.13 2.20 -7.56
CA ARG A 57 11.04 2.96 -6.70
C ARG A 57 11.09 2.40 -5.29
N TYR A 58 9.94 2.09 -4.71
CA TYR A 58 9.86 1.60 -3.32
C TYR A 58 10.50 0.23 -3.17
N THR A 59 10.30 -0.66 -4.14
CA THR A 59 10.93 -1.99 -4.11
C THR A 59 12.46 -1.95 -4.25
N LYS A 60 13.07 -0.83 -4.68
CA LYS A 60 14.53 -0.69 -4.66
C LYS A 60 15.11 -0.36 -3.28
N GLU A 61 14.29 0.13 -2.36
CA GLU A 61 14.74 0.41 -0.98
C GLU A 61 15.02 -0.91 -0.25
N GLU A 62 16.25 -1.13 0.19
CA GLU A 62 16.71 -2.42 0.77
C GLU A 62 15.81 -2.91 1.91
N ARG A 63 15.38 -1.99 2.79
CA ARG A 63 14.53 -2.30 3.95
C ARG A 63 13.13 -2.79 3.57
N VAL A 64 12.63 -2.45 2.37
CA VAL A 64 11.31 -2.89 1.92
C VAL A 64 11.38 -4.39 1.60
N LYS A 65 10.55 -5.19 2.26
CA LYS A 65 10.40 -6.64 2.04
C LYS A 65 9.22 -6.95 1.12
N ALA A 66 8.14 -6.18 1.21
CA ALA A 66 6.92 -6.35 0.43
C ALA A 66 6.12 -5.04 0.33
N ILE A 67 5.20 -4.96 -0.63
CA ILE A 67 4.24 -3.85 -0.72
C ILE A 67 2.82 -4.38 -0.82
N ILE A 68 1.92 -3.86 0.01
CA ILE A 68 0.47 -4.02 -0.09
C ILE A 68 -0.10 -2.71 -0.62
N VAL A 69 -0.77 -2.77 -1.77
CA VAL A 69 -1.42 -1.62 -2.37
C VAL A 69 -2.91 -1.73 -2.09
N VAL A 70 -3.46 -0.74 -1.38
CA VAL A 70 -4.89 -0.60 -1.14
C VAL A 70 -5.45 0.35 -2.19
N LEU A 71 -6.32 -0.15 -3.06
CA LEU A 71 -6.97 0.61 -4.11
C LEU A 71 -8.47 0.69 -3.84
N GLU A 72 -9.09 1.82 -4.19
CA GLU A 72 -10.55 1.91 -4.23
C GLU A 72 -11.13 1.00 -5.32
N LYS A 73 -10.57 1.07 -6.54
CA LYS A 73 -10.92 0.22 -7.68
C LYS A 73 -9.79 -0.75 -8.03
N SER A 74 -10.13 -2.01 -8.29
CA SER A 74 -9.18 -3.06 -8.63
C SER A 74 -8.33 -2.71 -9.88
N MET A 75 -7.06 -3.15 -9.84
CA MET A 75 -6.11 -3.02 -10.94
C MET A 75 -5.22 -4.25 -10.99
N VAL A 76 -4.95 -4.76 -12.20
CA VAL A 76 -3.97 -5.81 -12.40
C VAL A 76 -2.56 -5.24 -12.21
N LEU A 77 -1.90 -5.67 -11.13
CA LEU A 77 -0.52 -5.37 -10.79
C LEU A 77 0.35 -6.63 -10.92
N PRO A 78 1.66 -6.49 -11.22
CA PRO A 78 2.58 -7.61 -11.17
C PRO A 78 2.64 -8.17 -9.75
N LYS A 79 2.78 -9.49 -9.60
CA LYS A 79 2.90 -10.14 -8.28
C LYS A 79 4.24 -9.88 -7.60
N ASN A 80 5.24 -9.43 -8.36
CA ASN A 80 6.60 -9.18 -7.89
C ASN A 80 7.21 -8.00 -8.66
N LEU A 81 7.99 -7.16 -7.97
CA LEU A 81 8.85 -6.13 -8.56
C LEU A 81 10.19 -6.12 -7.82
N ASN A 82 11.30 -6.13 -8.57
CA ASN A 82 12.67 -6.16 -8.01
C ASN A 82 12.87 -7.26 -6.96
N GLY A 83 12.29 -8.45 -7.18
CA GLY A 83 12.36 -9.59 -6.26
C GLY A 83 11.38 -9.52 -5.10
N LYS A 84 10.62 -8.43 -4.92
CA LYS A 84 9.75 -8.21 -3.77
C LYS A 84 8.27 -8.41 -4.12
N PRO A 85 7.50 -9.14 -3.31
CA PRO A 85 6.10 -9.39 -3.56
C PRO A 85 5.26 -8.11 -3.47
N ILE A 86 4.28 -8.02 -4.37
CA ILE A 86 3.29 -6.95 -4.44
C ILE A 86 1.90 -7.57 -4.30
N PHE A 87 1.14 -7.07 -3.34
CA PHE A 87 -0.25 -7.47 -3.10
C PHE A 87 -1.18 -6.30 -3.44
N CYS A 88 -2.36 -6.61 -3.98
CA CYS A 88 -3.38 -5.61 -4.27
C CYS A 88 -4.65 -5.96 -3.48
N VAL A 89 -5.12 -5.01 -2.67
CA VAL A 89 -6.38 -5.10 -1.94
C VAL A 89 -7.32 -4.04 -2.50
N SER A 90 -8.47 -4.46 -3.02
CA SER A 90 -9.47 -3.55 -3.61
C SER A 90 -10.63 -3.33 -2.62
N LEU A 91 -10.86 -2.09 -2.21
CA LEU A 91 -11.93 -1.74 -1.27
C LEU A 91 -13.31 -2.01 -1.90
N ASN A 92 -13.55 -1.68 -3.18
CA ASN A 92 -14.86 -1.94 -3.79
C ASN A 92 -15.22 -3.43 -3.90
N ILE A 93 -14.24 -4.33 -3.85
CA ILE A 93 -14.48 -5.79 -3.91
C ILE A 93 -14.68 -6.37 -2.51
N ASN A 94 -14.00 -5.81 -1.50
CA ASN A 94 -14.07 -6.31 -0.12
C ASN A 94 -15.23 -5.75 0.72
N TRP A 95 -16.05 -4.85 0.18
CA TRP A 95 -17.20 -4.24 0.87
C TRP A 95 -18.57 -4.79 0.41
N GLY A 96 -18.59 -5.93 -0.28
CA GLY A 96 -19.82 -6.71 -0.44
C GLY A 96 -20.81 -6.21 -1.50
N ILE A 97 -20.33 -5.67 -2.62
CA ILE A 97 -21.13 -5.61 -3.85
C ILE A 97 -20.27 -6.12 -5.01
N ALA A 98 -20.21 -7.45 -5.14
CA ALA A 98 -20.02 -8.08 -6.43
C ALA A 98 -21.42 -8.14 -7.07
N ILE A 99 -21.68 -7.29 -8.06
CA ILE A 99 -22.73 -7.50 -9.06
C ILE A 99 -22.03 -7.96 -10.32
#